data_AF-A0A523G001-F1
#
_entry.id   AF-A0A523G001-F1
#
_cell.length_a   1.000
_cell.length_b   1.000
_cell.length_c   1.000
_cell.angle_alpha   90.00
_cell.angle_beta   90.00
_cell.angle_gamma   90.00
#
_symmetry.space_group_name_H-M   'P 1'
#
loop_
_entity.id
_entity.type
_entity.pdbx_description
1 polymer ?
#
loop_
_entity_poly.entity_id
_entity_poly.type
_entity_poly.pdbx_seq_one_letter_code
_entity_poly.pdbx_strand_id
1 'polypeptide(L)'
;MFIFRVIALITIAAALMLLGADALSSLEGGEMTMRSLTEALDLVSPGIAGTVQSFSESGLPEFASPAVSTIMALPGWIPVGLLGLLLAFIFRIRH
;
A
#
# COMPACT_ATOMS: atom_id res chain seq x y z
N MET A 1 11.98 11.56 17.03
CA MET A 1 10.88 11.50 16.02
C MET A 1 11.35 11.61 14.56
N PHE A 2 12.65 11.77 14.26
CA PHE A 2 13.13 11.90 12.88
C PHE A 2 12.92 10.64 12.04
N ILE A 3 13.23 9.46 12.57
CA ILE A 3 13.09 8.18 11.87
C ILE A 3 11.66 7.95 11.38
N PHE A 4 10.66 8.15 12.25
CA PHE A 4 9.26 7.99 11.86
C PHE A 4 8.79 8.97 10.78
N ARG A 5 9.32 10.19 10.76
CA ARG A 5 9.07 11.16 9.68
C ARG A 5 9.67 10.68 8.36
N VAL A 6 10.90 10.16 8.40
CA VAL A 6 11.57 9.60 7.20
C VAL A 6 10.78 8.41 6.68
N ILE A 7 10.35 7.48 7.54
CA ILE A 7 9.53 6.33 7.15
C ILE A 7 8.23 6.82 6.49
N ALA A 8 7.51 7.76 7.11
CA ALA A 8 6.28 8.29 6.54
C ALA A 8 6.49 8.91 5.15
N LEU A 9 7.56 9.71 4.97
CA LEU A 9 7.91 10.32 3.69
C LEU A 9 8.26 9.27 2.63
N ILE A 10 9.02 8.24 2.99
CA ILE A 10 9.35 7.12 2.08
C ILE A 10 8.08 6.40 1.66
N THR A 11 7.16 6.12 2.59
CA THR A 11 5.87 5.47 2.27
C THR A 11 5.02 6.33 1.34
N ILE A 12 4.94 7.64 1.59
CA ILE A 12 4.23 8.58 0.69
C ILE A 12 4.90 8.61 -0.69
N ALA A 13 6.23 8.67 -0.76
CA ALA A 13 6.96 8.64 -2.02
C ALA A 13 6.70 7.35 -2.80
N ALA A 14 6.68 6.20 -2.12
CA ALA A 14 6.34 4.91 -2.74
C ALA A 14 4.91 4.89 -3.30
N ALA A 15 3.94 5.46 -2.58
CA ALA A 15 2.57 5.59 -3.08
C ALA A 15 2.49 6.45 -4.34
N LEU A 16 3.21 7.57 -4.38
CA LEU A 16 3.29 8.45 -5.55
C LEU A 16 3.98 7.76 -6.73
N MET A 17 5.01 6.96 -6.48
CA MET A 17 5.66 6.15 -7.53
C MET A 17 4.71 5.11 -8.11
N LEU A 18 3.93 4.42 -7.28
CA LEU A 18 2.88 3.50 -7.73
C LEU A 18 1.84 4.19 -8.59
N LEU A 19 1.32 5.34 -8.13
CA LEU A 19 0.36 6.15 -8.87
C LEU A 19 0.92 6.61 -10.22
N GLY A 20 2.17 7.07 -10.24
CA GLY A 20 2.85 7.50 -11.46
C GLY A 20 3.08 6.35 -12.44
N ALA A 21 3.42 5.16 -11.93
CA ALA A 21 3.59 3.98 -12.75
C ALA A 21 2.25 3.50 -13.35
N ASP A 22 1.16 3.51 -12.58
CA ASP A 22 -0.18 3.19 -13.08
C ASP A 22 -0.67 4.21 -14.12
N ALA A 23 -0.40 5.50 -13.90
CA ALA A 23 -0.71 6.55 -14.86
C ALA A 23 0.09 6.39 -16.16
N LEU A 24 1.39 6.07 -16.08
CA LEU A 24 2.22 5.82 -17.25
C LEU A 24 1.75 4.60 -18.03
N SER A 25 1.49 3.48 -17.36
CA SER A 25 0.93 2.29 -18.01
C SER A 25 -0.45 2.55 -18.64
N SER A 26 -1.25 3.42 -18.03
CA SER A 26 -2.54 3.82 -18.61
C SER A 26 -2.37 4.61 -19.92
N LEU A 27 -1.35 5.46 -19.99
CA LEU A 27 -1.02 6.21 -21.21
C LEU A 27 -0.45 5.30 -22.31
N GLU A 28 0.37 4.33 -21.94
CA GLU A 28 0.95 3.36 -22.87
C GLU A 28 -0.11 2.43 -23.46
N GLY A 29 -1.05 1.96 -22.64
CA GLY A 29 -2.12 1.06 -23.06
C GLY A 29 -3.32 1.76 -23.73
N GLY A 30 -3.47 3.07 -23.54
CA GLY A 30 -4.67 3.81 -23.97
C GLY A 30 -5.92 3.48 -23.15
N GLU A 31 -5.79 2.72 -22.06
CA GLU A 31 -6.86 2.29 -21.18
C GLU A 31 -6.46 2.51 -19.71
N MET A 32 -7.44 2.75 -18.84
CA MET A 32 -7.17 3.00 -17.43
C MET A 32 -6.65 1.74 -16.74
N THR A 33 -5.37 1.76 -16.35
CA THR A 33 -4.70 0.68 -15.63
C THR A 33 -4.59 1.04 -14.15
N MET A 34 -5.10 0.17 -13.29
CA MET A 34 -4.90 0.26 -11.83
C MET A 34 -4.48 -1.11 -11.33
N ARG A 35 -3.27 -1.21 -10.80
CA ARG A 35 -2.80 -2.47 -10.21
C ARG A 35 -3.27 -2.59 -8.79
N SER A 36 -3.78 -3.77 -8.43
CA SER A 36 -4.15 -4.08 -7.06
C SER A 36 -2.92 -4.03 -6.13
N LEU A 37 -3.13 -3.87 -4.82
CA LEU A 37 -2.03 -3.96 -3.85
C LEU A 37 -1.37 -5.35 -3.89
N THR A 38 -2.15 -6.40 -4.14
CA THR A 38 -1.64 -7.77 -4.38
C THR A 38 -0.60 -7.78 -5.51
N GLU A 39 -0.98 -7.29 -6.69
CA GLU A 39 -0.07 -7.21 -7.85
C GLU A 39 1.15 -6.34 -7.55
N ALA A 40 0.96 -5.20 -6.90
CA ALA A 40 2.04 -4.30 -6.53
C ALA A 40 3.07 -4.96 -5.59
N LEU A 41 2.61 -5.79 -4.65
CA LEU A 41 3.50 -6.51 -3.73
C LEU A 41 4.24 -7.66 -4.42
N ASP A 42 3.56 -8.39 -5.30
CA ASP A 42 4.20 -9.50 -6.04
C ASP A 42 5.23 -8.99 -7.05
N LEU A 43 5.13 -7.74 -7.52
CA LEU A 43 6.19 -7.08 -8.29
C LEU A 43 7.46 -6.81 -7.45
N VAL A 44 7.32 -6.56 -6.15
CA VAL A 44 8.47 -6.33 -5.26
C VAL A 44 9.14 -7.66 -4.92
N SER A 45 8.36 -8.66 -4.54
CA SER A 45 8.86 -10.02 -4.36
C SER A 45 7.73 -11.02 -4.57
N PRO A 46 7.92 -12.02 -5.43
CA PRO A 46 6.89 -13.02 -5.71
C PRO A 46 6.45 -13.76 -4.43
N GLY A 47 5.14 -13.80 -4.16
CA GLY A 47 4.56 -14.55 -3.05
C GLY A 47 4.46 -13.77 -1.74
N ILE A 48 4.89 -12.50 -1.71
CA ILE A 48 4.66 -11.63 -0.54
C ILE A 48 3.16 -11.50 -0.27
N ALA A 49 2.32 -11.34 -1.31
CA ALA A 49 0.90 -11.17 -1.09
C ALA A 49 0.26 -12.40 -0.40
N GLY A 50 0.65 -13.61 -0.80
CA GLY A 50 0.21 -14.84 -0.13
C GLY A 50 0.71 -14.97 1.32
N THR A 51 1.88 -14.40 1.61
CA THR A 51 2.40 -14.35 2.99
C THR A 51 1.59 -13.37 3.85
N VAL A 52 1.21 -12.21 3.31
CA VAL A 52 0.34 -11.25 4.01
C VAL A 52 -1.04 -11.84 4.25
N GLN A 53 -1.60 -12.53 3.25
CA GLN A 53 -2.91 -13.18 3.35
C GLN A 53 -2.91 -14.28 4.42
N SER A 54 -1.92 -15.17 4.43
CA SER A 54 -1.82 -16.24 5.44
C SER A 54 -1.57 -15.69 6.85
N PHE A 55 -0.82 -14.60 6.99
CA PHE A 55 -0.69 -13.88 8.26
C PHE A 55 -2.04 -13.30 8.73
N SER A 56 -2.84 -12.76 7.80
CA SER A 56 -4.15 -12.21 8.14
C SER A 56 -5.14 -13.27 8.63
N GLU A 57 -5.08 -14.48 8.08
CA GLU A 57 -5.98 -15.58 8.44
C GLU A 57 -5.59 -16.25 9.75
N SER A 58 -4.30 -16.29 10.07
CA SER A 58 -3.77 -16.97 11.28
C SER A 58 -3.55 -16.02 12.46
N GLY A 59 -3.25 -14.75 12.20
CA GLY A 59 -2.79 -13.79 13.20
C GLY A 59 -3.82 -12.74 13.61
N LEU A 60 -4.92 -12.57 12.86
CA LEU A 60 -5.95 -11.58 13.15
C LEU A 60 -7.26 -12.22 13.61
N PRO A 61 -8.07 -11.50 14.42
CA PRO A 61 -9.44 -11.90 14.70
C PRO A 61 -10.25 -12.08 13.41
N GLU A 62 -11.21 -13.01 13.44
CA GLU A 62 -12.00 -13.42 12.26
C GLU A 62 -12.72 -12.24 11.57
N PHE A 63 -13.12 -11.22 12.33
CA PHE A 63 -13.75 -10.01 11.79
C PHE A 63 -12.80 -9.09 11.00
N ALA A 64 -11.48 -9.22 11.18
CA ALA A 64 -10.47 -8.34 10.57
C ALA A 64 -9.88 -8.93 9.28
N SER A 65 -9.93 -10.25 9.09
CA SER A 65 -9.47 -10.92 7.86
C SER A 65 -10.15 -10.40 6.58
N PRO A 66 -11.50 -10.21 6.54
CA PRO A 66 -12.18 -9.63 5.37
C PRO A 66 -11.74 -8.20 5.04
N ALA A 67 -11.32 -7.44 6.05
CA ALA A 67 -10.83 -6.08 5.83
C ALA A 67 -9.46 -6.11 5.13
N VAL A 68 -8.59 -7.04 5.49
CA VAL A 68 -7.28 -7.20 4.83
C VAL A 68 -7.45 -7.61 3.37
N SER A 69 -8.30 -8.58 3.07
CA SER A 69 -8.56 -9.00 1.68
C SER A 69 -9.17 -7.87 0.85
N THR A 70 -10.07 -7.07 1.44
CA THR A 70 -10.62 -5.86 0.80
C THR A 70 -9.52 -4.85 0.48
N ILE A 71 -8.61 -4.58 1.43
CA ILE A 71 -7.48 -3.67 1.23
C ILE A 71 -6.53 -4.18 0.15
N MET A 72 -6.27 -5.50 0.09
CA MET A 72 -5.40 -6.11 -0.92
C MET A 72 -5.95 -5.95 -2.35
N ALA A 73 -7.27 -5.89 -2.50
CA ALA A 73 -7.94 -5.70 -3.78
C ALA A 73 -7.97 -4.23 -4.26
N LEU A 74 -7.70 -3.26 -3.40
CA LEU A 74 -7.67 -1.85 -3.78
C LEU A 74 -6.45 -1.52 -4.65
N PRO A 75 -6.52 -0.48 -5.51
CA PRO A 75 -5.37 0.07 -6.20
C PRO A 75 -4.21 0.35 -5.23
N GLY A 76 -3.02 -0.20 -5.50
CA GLY A 76 -1.93 -0.28 -4.51
C GLY A 76 -1.48 1.06 -3.93
N TRP A 77 -1.59 2.14 -4.70
CA TRP A 77 -1.26 3.49 -4.23
C TRP A 77 -2.21 4.02 -3.14
N ILE A 78 -3.46 3.54 -3.07
CA ILE A 78 -4.44 3.97 -2.05
C ILE A 78 -4.01 3.55 -0.65
N PRO A 79 -3.87 2.25 -0.32
CA PRO A 79 -3.54 1.83 1.03
C PRO A 79 -2.13 2.24 1.43
N VAL A 80 -1.17 2.23 0.50
CA VAL A 80 0.21 2.70 0.79
C VAL A 80 0.21 4.20 1.09
N GLY A 81 -0.48 5.01 0.30
CA GLY A 81 -0.59 6.46 0.51
C GLY A 81 -1.29 6.79 1.82
N LEU A 82 -2.40 6.11 2.13
CA LEU A 82 -3.14 6.29 3.36
C LEU A 82 -2.30 5.93 4.60
N LEU A 83 -1.56 4.82 4.55
CA LEU A 83 -0.61 4.42 5.60
C LEU A 83 0.45 5.51 5.82
N GLY A 84 1.05 6.02 4.73
CA GLY A 84 2.05 7.08 4.80
C GLY A 84 1.49 8.38 5.40
N LEU A 85 0.28 8.79 4.99
CA LEU A 85 -0.42 9.96 5.54
C LEU A 85 -0.75 9.78 7.03
N LEU A 86 -1.22 8.60 7.42
CA LEU A 86 -1.55 8.28 8.81
C LEU A 86 -0.29 8.34 9.70
N LEU A 87 0.83 7.75 9.25
CA LEU A 87 2.12 7.86 9.93
C LEU A 87 2.56 9.33 10.01
N ALA A 88 2.51 10.06 8.90
CA ALA A 88 2.88 11.47 8.88
C ALA A 88 2.05 12.27 9.88
N PHE A 89 0.74 12.04 9.96
CA PHE A 89 -0.18 12.75 10.85
C PHE A 89 0.05 12.41 12.33
N ILE A 90 0.16 11.13 12.67
CA ILE A 90 0.43 10.68 14.06
C ILE A 90 1.74 11.28 14.57
N PHE A 91 2.78 11.28 13.74
CA PHE A 91 4.10 11.81 14.12
C PHE A 91 4.29 13.30 13.79
N ARG A 92 3.22 14.00 13.37
CA ARG A 92 3.21 15.46 13.14
C ARG A 92 3.11 16.25 14.45
N ILE A 93 2.51 15.69 15.50
CA ILE A 93 2.14 16.44 16.72
C ILE A 93 3.07 16.13 17.91
N ARG A 94 4.01 17.06 18.17
CA ARG A 94 4.20 17.85 19.41
C ARG A 94 5.55 18.59 19.34
N HIS A 95 5.47 19.90 19.12
CA HIS A 95 6.44 20.89 19.61
C HIS A 95 5.64 21.89 20.44
#